data_AF-A0A2E6MVG4-F1
#
_entry.id   AF-A0A2E6MVG4-F1
#
_cell.length_a   1.000
_cell.length_b   1.000
_cell.length_c   1.000
_cell.angle_alpha   90.00
_cell.angle_beta   90.00
_cell.angle_gamma   90.00
#
_symmetry.space_group_name_H-M   'P 1'
#
loop_
_entity.id
_entity.type
_entity.pdbx_description
1 polymer ?
#
loop_
_entity_poly.entity_id
_entity_poly.type
_entity_poly.pdbx_seq_one_letter_code
_entity_poly.pdbx_strand_id
1 'polypeptide(L)'
;MALMSEDNRDIEDIYQQEMLKLTPSEKLERSFAMLQIHVQNIARQITEREGEMSEEELRWKVAEVLYQDDPGAIELMNQRHR
;
A
#
# COMPACT_ATOMS: atom_id res chain seq x y z
N MET A 1 16.61 11.49 -27.07
CA MET A 1 15.61 11.60 -26.00
C MET A 1 16.06 10.66 -24.88
N ALA A 2 16.93 11.15 -24.00
CA ALA A 2 17.47 10.42 -22.85
C ALA A 2 17.52 11.42 -21.70
N LEU A 3 16.44 11.46 -20.91
CA LEU A 3 16.33 12.25 -19.69
C LEU A 3 16.06 11.32 -18.50
N MET A 4 16.78 10.20 -18.45
CA MET A 4 16.75 9.31 -17.29
C MET A 4 18.15 8.75 -17.12
N SER A 5 18.91 9.17 -16.10
CA SER A 5 19.83 8.25 -15.38
C SER A 5 20.74 8.89 -14.33
N GLU A 6 20.98 10.20 -14.28
CA GLU A 6 21.96 10.75 -13.30
C GLU A 6 21.33 11.14 -11.96
N ASP A 7 20.21 11.85 -11.97
CA ASP A 7 19.60 12.41 -10.74
C ASP A 7 18.95 11.35 -9.82
N ASN A 8 18.36 10.30 -10.40
CA ASN A 8 17.68 9.25 -9.63
C ASN A 8 18.64 8.34 -8.83
N ARG A 9 19.90 8.20 -9.28
CA ARG A 9 20.87 7.37 -8.55
C ARG A 9 21.22 8.00 -7.21
N ASP A 10 21.31 9.33 -7.16
CA ASP A 10 21.61 10.07 -5.93
C ASP A 10 20.48 9.94 -4.89
N ILE A 11 19.21 10.04 -5.31
CA ILE A 11 18.06 9.92 -4.40
C ILE A 11 17.93 8.50 -3.83
N GLU A 12 18.07 7.47 -4.67
CA GLU A 12 18.01 6.09 -4.21
C GLU A 12 19.16 5.80 -3.24
N ASP A 13 20.37 6.25 -3.55
CA ASP A 13 21.54 6.06 -2.68
C ASP A 13 21.36 6.78 -1.33
N ILE A 14 20.85 8.01 -1.33
CA ILE A 14 20.50 8.74 -0.10
C ILE A 14 19.45 7.97 0.70
N TYR A 15 18.40 7.49 0.03
CA TYR A 15 17.35 6.70 0.69
C TYR A 15 17.91 5.45 1.35
N GLN A 16 18.76 4.69 0.64
CA GLN A 16 19.39 3.49 1.18
C GLN A 16 20.29 3.83 2.37
N GLN A 17 21.06 4.91 2.30
CA GLN A 17 21.90 5.36 3.42
C GLN A 17 21.08 5.73 4.67
N GLU A 18 19.97 6.44 4.50
CA GLU A 18 19.08 6.76 5.62
C GLU A 18 18.42 5.50 6.18
N MET A 19 18.01 4.56 5.32
CA MET A 19 17.44 3.27 5.74
C MET A 19 18.44 2.42 6.54
N LEU A 20 19.74 2.52 6.28
CA LEU A 20 20.76 1.82 7.06
C LEU A 20 20.92 2.38 8.49
N LYS A 21 20.57 3.66 8.72
CA LYS A 21 20.65 4.29 10.04
C LYS A 21 19.48 3.90 10.95
N LEU A 22 18.38 3.40 10.39
CA LEU A 22 17.20 3.01 11.15
C LEU A 22 17.42 1.69 11.91
N THR A 23 16.92 1.66 13.14
CA THR A 23 16.75 0.43 13.91
C THR A 23 15.70 -0.48 13.28
N PRO A 24 15.67 -1.78 13.64
CA PRO A 24 14.61 -2.68 13.18
C PRO A 24 13.19 -2.18 13.52
N SER A 25 12.98 -1.56 14.69
CA SER A 25 11.66 -1.02 15.08
C SER A 25 11.23 0.10 14.14
N GLU A 26 12.11 1.07 13.87
CA GLU A 26 11.81 2.20 13.00
C GLU A 26 11.55 1.76 11.55
N LYS A 27 12.24 0.72 11.07
CA LYS A 27 11.96 0.11 9.76
C LYS A 27 10.56 -0.48 9.69
N LEU A 28 10.12 -1.15 10.75
CA LEU A 28 8.76 -1.69 10.85
C LEU A 28 7.73 -0.57 10.89
N GLU A 29 7.92 0.43 11.75
CA GLU A 29 7.03 1.60 11.86
C GLU A 29 6.87 2.31 10.52
N ARG A 30 7.97 2.52 9.80
CA ARG A 30 7.94 3.08 8.45
C ARG A 30 7.16 2.19 7.47
N SER A 31 7.37 0.88 7.51
CA SER A 31 6.67 -0.07 6.64
C SER A 31 5.16 -0.06 6.91
N PHE A 32 4.75 0.02 8.18
CA PHE A 32 3.35 0.18 8.56
C PHE A 32 2.77 1.51 8.07
N ALA A 33 3.50 2.61 8.21
CA ALA A 33 3.06 3.92 7.70
C ALA A 33 2.86 3.90 6.18
N MET A 34 3.78 3.26 5.44
CA MET A 34 3.66 3.10 3.98
C MET A 34 2.45 2.25 3.60
N LEU A 35 2.20 1.14 4.32
CA LEU A 35 1.01 0.32 4.12
C LEU A 35 -0.28 1.11 4.38
N GLN A 36 -0.32 1.92 5.44
CA GLN A 36 -1.47 2.76 5.76
C GLN A 36 -1.75 3.80 4.66
N ILE A 37 -0.70 4.46 4.15
CA ILE A 37 -0.82 5.39 3.01
C ILE A 37 -1.36 4.65 1.78
N HIS A 38 -0.88 3.45 1.51
CA HIS A 38 -1.34 2.64 0.39
C HIS A 38 -2.83 2.27 0.51
N VAL A 39 -3.25 1.80 1.68
CA VAL A 39 -4.65 1.54 2.04
C VAL A 39 -5.53 2.77 1.80
N GLN A 40 -5.10 3.94 2.26
CA GLN A 40 -5.85 5.20 2.06
C GLN A 40 -5.95 5.60 0.59
N ASN A 41 -4.88 5.42 -0.18
CA ASN A 41 -4.89 5.71 -1.61
C ASN A 41 -5.86 4.79 -2.37
N ILE A 42 -5.89 3.49 -2.04
CA ILE A 42 -6.86 2.54 -2.60
C ILE A 42 -8.28 2.99 -2.22
N ALA A 43 -8.53 3.27 -0.93
CA ALA A 43 -9.84 3.69 -0.45
C ALA A 43 -10.35 4.92 -1.22
N ARG A 44 -9.49 5.95 -1.40
CA ARG A 44 -9.84 7.14 -2.18
C ARG A 44 -10.20 6.79 -3.63
N GLN A 45 -9.39 5.97 -4.29
CA GLN A 45 -9.66 5.57 -5.69
C GLN A 45 -10.99 4.82 -5.83
N ILE A 46 -11.34 3.98 -4.85
CA ILE A 46 -12.61 3.24 -4.83
C ILE A 46 -13.77 4.22 -4.63
N THR A 47 -13.69 5.13 -3.66
CA THR A 47 -14.72 6.15 -3.43
C THR A 47 -14.91 7.06 -4.64
N GLU A 48 -13.82 7.49 -5.30
CA GLU A 48 -13.88 8.31 -6.52
C GLU A 48 -14.57 7.58 -7.68
N ARG A 49 -14.36 6.26 -7.81
CA ARG A 49 -14.90 5.45 -8.90
C ARG A 49 -16.34 4.98 -8.65
N GLU A 50 -16.66 4.61 -7.42
CA GLU A 50 -17.89 3.87 -7.07
C GLU A 50 -18.86 4.69 -6.22
N GLY A 51 -18.45 5.87 -5.76
CA GLY A 51 -19.24 6.74 -4.90
C GLY A 51 -19.05 6.47 -3.40
N GLU A 52 -19.76 7.23 -2.58
CA GLU A 52 -19.76 7.06 -1.13
C GLU A 52 -20.42 5.74 -0.73
N MET A 53 -19.87 5.09 0.29
CA MET A 53 -20.32 3.81 0.83
C MET A 53 -20.03 3.77 2.33
N SER A 54 -20.55 2.76 3.03
CA SER A 54 -20.25 2.60 4.45
C SER A 54 -18.76 2.28 4.69
N GLU A 55 -18.25 2.61 5.87
CA GLU A 55 -16.87 2.29 6.26
C GLU A 55 -16.58 0.79 6.17
N GLU A 56 -17.56 -0.05 6.51
CA GLU A 56 -17.44 -1.49 6.41
C GLU A 56 -17.29 -1.97 4.96
N GLU A 57 -18.15 -1.51 4.06
CA GLU A 57 -18.06 -1.85 2.63
C GLU A 57 -16.74 -1.38 2.01
N LEU A 58 -16.29 -0.17 2.36
CA LEU A 58 -15.03 0.38 1.87
C LEU A 58 -13.84 -0.47 2.34
N ARG A 59 -13.83 -0.89 3.62
CA ARG A 59 -12.77 -1.78 4.14
C ARG A 59 -12.68 -3.09 3.37
N TRP A 60 -13.82 -3.68 3.00
CA TRP A 60 -13.84 -4.92 2.23
C TRP A 60 -13.31 -4.74 0.82
N LYS A 61 -13.78 -3.72 0.11
CA LYS A 61 -13.29 -3.44 -1.25
C LYS A 61 -11.80 -3.10 -1.26
N VAL A 62 -11.29 -2.41 -0.24
CA VAL A 62 -9.85 -2.18 -0.10
C VAL A 62 -9.11 -3.50 0.11
N ALA A 63 -9.62 -4.40 0.95
CA ALA A 63 -9.00 -5.70 1.17
C ALA A 63 -8.98 -6.58 -0.10
N GLU A 64 -10.05 -6.59 -0.88
CA GLU A 64 -10.10 -7.28 -2.18
C GLU A 64 -9.00 -6.79 -3.13
N VAL A 65 -8.76 -5.48 -3.20
CA VAL A 65 -7.69 -4.92 -4.02
C VAL A 65 -6.30 -5.28 -3.47
N LEU A 66 -6.10 -5.18 -2.16
CA LEU A 66 -4.81 -5.51 -1.53
C LEU A 66 -4.40 -6.96 -1.73
N TYR A 67 -5.36 -7.87 -1.74
CA TYR A 67 -5.12 -9.31 -1.83
C TYR A 67 -5.53 -9.91 -3.18
N GLN A 68 -5.75 -9.11 -4.21
CA GLN A 68 -6.21 -9.58 -5.53
C GLN A 68 -5.31 -10.67 -6.14
N ASP A 69 -4.02 -10.64 -5.82
CA ASP A 69 -3.01 -11.59 -6.31
C ASP A 69 -2.82 -12.81 -5.40
N ASP A 70 -3.57 -12.89 -4.28
CA ASP A 70 -3.60 -14.03 -3.36
C ASP A 70 -5.00 -14.67 -3.32
N PRO A 71 -5.24 -15.70 -4.17
CA PRO A 71 -6.53 -16.40 -4.21
C PRO A 71 -6.94 -16.99 -2.86
N GLY A 72 -5.99 -17.41 -2.02
CA GLY A 72 -6.27 -17.98 -0.71
C GLY A 72 -6.80 -16.95 0.28
N ALA A 73 -6.22 -15.74 0.25
CA ALA A 73 -6.73 -14.62 1.04
C ALA A 73 -8.15 -14.22 0.60
N ILE A 74 -8.41 -14.14 -0.72
CA ILE A 74 -9.74 -13.84 -1.27
C ILE A 74 -10.77 -14.90 -0.85
N GLU A 75 -10.40 -16.18 -0.89
CA GLU A 75 -11.29 -17.27 -0.45
C GLU A 75 -11.65 -17.15 1.04
N LEU A 76 -10.66 -16.90 1.91
CA LEU A 76 -10.88 -16.70 3.35
C LEU A 76 -11.78 -15.49 3.64
N MET A 77 -11.62 -14.38 2.90
CA MET A 77 -12.48 -13.21 3.04
C MET A 77 -13.93 -13.53 2.66
N ASN A 78 -14.14 -14.23 1.53
CA ASN A 78 -15.47 -14.62 1.08
C ASN A 78 -16.18 -15.59 2.02
N GLN A 79 -15.44 -16.49 2.70
CA GLN A 79 -16.02 -17.41 3.68
C GLN A 79 -16.54 -16.71 4.94
N ARG A 80 -15.93 -15.59 5.33
CA ARG A 80 -16.32 -14.81 6.53
C ARG A 80 -17.52 -13.88 6.27
N HIS A 81 -17.89 -13.67 5.01
CA HIS A 81 -18.96 -12.78 4.55
C HIS A 81 -20.27 -13.48 4.14
N ARG A 82 -20.40 -14.79 4.41
CA ARG A 82 -21.68 -15.52 4.31
C ARG A 82 -22.38 -15.62 5.66
#